data_AF-A0A497RJL0-F1
#
_entry.id   AF-A0A497RJL0-F1
#
_cell.length_a   1.000
_cell.length_b   1.000
_cell.length_c   1.000
_cell.angle_alpha   90.00
_cell.angle_beta   90.00
_cell.angle_gamma   90.00
#
_symmetry.space_group_name_H-M   'P 1'
#
loop_
_entity.id
_entity.type
_entity.pdbx_description
1 polymer ?
#
loop_
_entity_poly.entity_id
_entity_poly.type
_entity_poly.pdbx_seq_one_letter_code
_entity_poly.pdbx_strand_id
1 'polypeptide(L)'
;MIILMITLILLNNTTYPGGYINVSVEGTGKISLPNCTYIEDSKILKNGNYTIRVSYSCKPGNYTIFADGSKYNFTVLNATYEYLINSTIELEIENVKLKDKIRDLELENQNLTRELKHYINLTKDLRNENTILKRNIRDLRDKIDSLNGEIAKLKEDLKRLKSDKSNLE
;
A
#
# COMPACT_ATOMS: atom_id res chain seq x y z
N MET A 1 -17.86 -28.04 -53.69
CA MET A 1 -17.91 -29.18 -52.76
C MET A 1 -17.04 -28.83 -51.56
N ILE A 2 -17.61 -28.11 -50.60
CA ILE A 2 -16.90 -27.64 -49.41
C ILE A 2 -17.01 -28.77 -48.39
N ILE A 3 -15.91 -29.44 -48.12
CA ILE A 3 -15.83 -30.43 -47.05
C ILE A 3 -15.87 -29.65 -45.74
N LEU A 4 -17.06 -29.54 -45.14
CA LEU A 4 -17.24 -29.16 -43.75
C LEU A 4 -16.60 -30.26 -42.89
N MET A 5 -15.32 -30.09 -42.54
CA MET A 5 -14.71 -30.81 -41.42
C MET A 5 -15.24 -30.19 -40.13
N ILE A 6 -16.46 -30.61 -39.75
CA ILE A 6 -16.98 -30.41 -38.41
C ILE A 6 -16.14 -31.32 -37.51
N THR A 7 -15.11 -30.76 -36.87
CA THR A 7 -14.46 -31.42 -35.75
C THR A 7 -15.46 -31.43 -34.60
N LEU A 8 -15.98 -32.61 -34.33
CA LEU A 8 -16.81 -32.91 -33.17
C LEU A 8 -15.93 -32.78 -31.92
N ILE A 9 -15.82 -31.56 -31.36
CA ILE A 9 -15.18 -31.35 -30.04
C ILE A 9 -16.18 -31.89 -29.01
N LEU A 10 -16.03 -33.15 -28.65
CA LEU A 10 -16.53 -33.67 -27.38
C LEU A 10 -16.04 -32.75 -26.26
N LEU A 11 -16.94 -32.45 -25.30
CA LEU A 11 -16.82 -31.60 -24.11
C LEU A 11 -15.63 -31.97 -23.19
N ASN A 12 -14.41 -31.94 -23.71
CA ASN A 12 -13.21 -32.20 -22.94
C ASN A 12 -12.71 -30.85 -22.45
N ASN A 13 -12.70 -30.64 -21.13
CA ASN A 13 -12.01 -29.52 -20.52
C ASN A 13 -10.51 -29.65 -20.85
N THR A 14 -10.05 -29.00 -21.91
CA THR A 14 -8.64 -28.99 -22.29
C THR A 14 -7.97 -27.71 -21.85
N THR A 15 -6.70 -27.80 -21.49
CA THR A 15 -5.89 -26.64 -21.11
C THR A 15 -4.43 -26.87 -21.53
N TYR A 16 -3.59 -25.86 -21.34
CA TYR A 16 -2.15 -25.93 -21.59
C TYR A 16 -1.40 -25.74 -20.28
N PRO A 17 -0.09 -26.09 -20.21
CA PRO A 17 0.74 -25.70 -19.08
C PRO A 17 0.71 -24.18 -18.90
N GLY A 18 0.44 -23.70 -17.68
CA GLY A 18 0.19 -22.28 -17.37
C GLY A 18 -1.28 -21.85 -17.44
N GLY A 19 -2.15 -22.69 -18.01
CA GLY A 19 -3.59 -22.46 -18.07
C GLY A 19 -4.30 -22.69 -16.74
N TYR A 20 -5.63 -22.67 -16.78
CA TYR A 20 -6.46 -22.89 -15.61
C TYR A 20 -7.70 -23.73 -15.92
N ILE A 21 -8.33 -24.24 -14.86
CA ILE A 21 -9.57 -25.00 -14.89
C ILE A 21 -10.45 -24.51 -13.75
N ASN A 22 -11.73 -24.28 -14.04
CA ASN A 22 -12.70 -23.90 -13.03
C ASN A 22 -13.37 -25.15 -12.45
N VAL A 23 -13.43 -25.21 -11.12
CA VAL A 23 -13.98 -26.33 -10.34
C VAL A 23 -14.98 -25.77 -9.34
N SER A 24 -16.15 -26.41 -9.19
CA SER A 24 -17.11 -26.08 -8.12
C SER A 24 -16.88 -27.01 -6.94
N VAL A 25 -16.92 -26.46 -5.73
CA VAL A 25 -16.80 -27.21 -4.47
C VAL A 25 -18.09 -26.98 -3.70
N GLU A 26 -18.85 -28.06 -3.49
CA GLU A 26 -20.13 -28.05 -2.78
C GLU A 26 -20.07 -29.06 -1.62
N GLY A 27 -19.88 -28.60 -0.38
CA GLY A 27 -19.91 -29.45 0.80
C GLY A 27 -18.82 -29.17 1.84
N THR A 28 -17.92 -30.13 2.01
CA THR A 28 -16.93 -30.14 3.12
C THR A 28 -15.67 -29.35 2.80
N GLY A 29 -15.51 -28.85 1.57
CA GLY A 29 -14.32 -28.13 1.14
C GLY A 29 -13.13 -29.05 0.83
N LYS A 30 -13.34 -30.34 0.56
CA LYS A 30 -12.23 -31.27 0.28
C LYS A 30 -11.92 -31.28 -1.21
N ILE A 31 -10.69 -30.91 -1.56
CA ILE A 31 -10.16 -31.02 -2.93
C ILE A 31 -8.89 -31.87 -2.96
N SER A 32 -8.78 -32.72 -3.98
CA SER A 32 -7.59 -33.48 -4.32
C SER A 32 -7.14 -33.07 -5.71
N LEU A 33 -5.91 -32.58 -5.79
CA LEU A 33 -5.31 -31.99 -6.98
C LEU A 33 -4.18 -32.88 -7.50
N PRO A 34 -4.04 -33.02 -8.83
CA PRO A 34 -2.81 -33.53 -9.43
C PRO A 34 -1.57 -32.73 -8.98
N ASN A 35 -0.42 -33.39 -8.87
CA ASN A 35 0.83 -32.80 -8.40
C ASN A 35 1.34 -31.59 -9.21
N CYS A 36 0.87 -31.41 -10.44
CA CYS A 36 1.23 -30.30 -11.30
C CYS A 36 0.19 -29.15 -11.25
N THR A 37 -0.75 -29.17 -10.31
CA THR A 37 -1.82 -28.17 -10.19
C THR A 37 -1.91 -27.60 -8.78
N TYR A 38 -2.42 -26.38 -8.67
CA TYR A 38 -2.52 -25.66 -7.39
C TYR A 38 -3.63 -24.60 -7.42
N ILE A 39 -4.01 -24.13 -6.24
CA ILE A 39 -4.91 -22.99 -6.05
C ILE A 39 -4.04 -21.81 -5.64
N GLU A 40 -4.18 -20.66 -6.31
CA GLU A 40 -3.39 -19.46 -5.99
C GLU A 40 -3.72 -18.89 -4.60
N ASP A 41 -4.97 -19.01 -4.16
CA ASP A 41 -5.41 -18.53 -2.85
C ASP A 41 -5.39 -19.65 -1.78
N SER A 42 -4.42 -19.57 -0.86
CA SER A 42 -4.25 -20.46 0.30
C SER A 42 -5.31 -20.25 1.41
N LYS A 43 -6.58 -20.04 1.07
CA LYS A 43 -7.66 -19.97 2.07
C LYS A 43 -8.23 -21.36 2.35
N ILE A 44 -8.70 -21.55 3.58
CA ILE A 44 -9.54 -22.69 3.96
C ILE A 44 -10.64 -22.82 2.90
N LEU A 45 -10.68 -23.97 2.23
CA LEU A 45 -11.64 -24.25 1.18
C LEU A 45 -13.06 -24.21 1.76
N LYS A 46 -13.85 -23.26 1.27
CA LYS A 46 -15.29 -23.14 1.52
C LYS A 46 -16.08 -23.56 0.28
N ASN A 47 -17.40 -23.62 0.39
CA ASN A 47 -18.24 -23.80 -0.78
C ASN A 47 -18.06 -22.63 -1.75
N GLY A 48 -17.88 -22.94 -3.04
CA GLY A 48 -17.67 -21.94 -4.07
C GLY A 48 -16.96 -22.46 -5.32
N ASN A 49 -16.79 -21.58 -6.29
CA ASN A 49 -16.05 -21.85 -7.52
C ASN A 49 -14.58 -21.47 -7.34
N TYR A 50 -13.70 -22.37 -7.72
CA TYR A 50 -12.25 -22.22 -7.63
C TYR A 50 -11.60 -22.30 -8.99
N THR A 51 -10.61 -21.44 -9.20
CA THR A 51 -9.71 -21.51 -10.33
C THR A 51 -8.49 -22.32 -9.93
N ILE A 52 -8.33 -23.49 -10.55
CA ILE A 52 -7.16 -24.36 -10.40
C ILE A 52 -6.16 -24.00 -11.49
N ARG A 53 -4.94 -23.62 -11.10
CA ARG A 53 -3.82 -23.39 -12.02
C ARG A 53 -3.15 -24.71 -12.39
N VAL A 54 -2.78 -24.84 -13.66
CA VAL A 54 -1.90 -25.88 -14.15
C VAL A 54 -0.50 -25.30 -14.25
N SER A 55 0.46 -25.88 -13.53
CA SER A 55 1.86 -25.48 -13.59
C SER A 55 2.39 -25.52 -15.02
N TYR A 56 3.26 -24.58 -15.39
CA TYR A 56 4.02 -24.61 -16.65
C TYR A 56 4.86 -25.88 -16.81
N SER A 57 5.20 -26.55 -15.70
CA SER A 57 5.92 -27.82 -15.72
C SER A 57 5.01 -29.04 -15.86
N CYS A 58 3.68 -28.87 -15.95
CA CYS A 58 2.77 -29.99 -16.11
C CYS A 58 2.95 -30.63 -17.49
N LYS A 59 3.10 -31.95 -17.51
CA LYS A 59 3.26 -32.69 -18.77
C LYS A 59 1.90 -32.81 -19.49
N PRO A 60 1.90 -32.90 -20.82
CA PRO A 60 0.69 -33.23 -21.55
C PRO A 60 0.14 -34.58 -21.10
N GLY A 61 -1.18 -34.69 -20.97
CA GLY A 61 -1.84 -35.90 -20.49
C GLY A 61 -3.24 -35.65 -19.94
N ASN A 62 -3.90 -36.74 -19.55
CA ASN A 62 -5.21 -36.68 -18.92
C ASN A 62 -5.06 -36.67 -17.40
N TYR A 63 -5.80 -35.78 -16.76
CA TYR A 63 -5.74 -35.53 -15.33
C TYR A 63 -7.14 -35.45 -14.75
N THR A 64 -7.23 -35.61 -13.43
CA THR A 64 -8.48 -35.55 -12.70
C THR A 64 -8.30 -34.75 -11.43
N ILE A 65 -9.21 -33.82 -11.18
CA ILE A 65 -9.41 -33.18 -9.89
C ILE A 65 -10.63 -33.80 -9.22
N PHE A 66 -10.52 -34.10 -7.93
CA PHE A 66 -11.65 -34.55 -7.11
C PHE A 66 -12.02 -33.44 -6.13
N ALA A 67 -13.28 -33.00 -6.15
CA ALA A 67 -13.78 -31.95 -5.26
C ALA A 67 -15.11 -32.39 -4.65
N ASP A 68 -15.16 -32.56 -3.33
CA ASP A 68 -16.36 -32.98 -2.57
C ASP A 68 -17.16 -34.13 -3.23
N GLY A 69 -16.44 -35.15 -3.73
CA GLY A 69 -17.03 -36.33 -4.38
C GLY A 69 -17.30 -36.17 -5.88
N SER A 70 -17.24 -34.96 -6.43
CA SER A 70 -17.32 -34.68 -7.86
C SER A 70 -15.97 -34.88 -8.56
N LYS A 71 -16.02 -35.38 -9.80
CA LYS A 71 -14.85 -35.67 -10.63
C LYS A 71 -14.76 -34.70 -11.80
N TYR A 72 -13.65 -33.98 -11.91
CA TYR A 72 -13.37 -33.04 -12.98
C TYR A 72 -12.21 -33.57 -13.82
N ASN A 73 -12.53 -34.15 -14.98
CA ASN A 73 -11.52 -34.63 -15.92
C ASN A 73 -11.07 -33.49 -16.83
N PHE A 74 -9.77 -33.44 -17.10
CA PHE A 74 -9.20 -32.49 -18.05
C PHE A 74 -8.00 -33.06 -18.77
N THR A 75 -7.67 -32.47 -19.91
CA THR A 75 -6.48 -32.82 -20.69
C THR A 75 -5.55 -31.63 -20.77
N VAL A 76 -4.30 -31.82 -20.37
CA VAL A 76 -3.21 -30.88 -20.66
C VAL A 76 -2.69 -31.22 -22.05
N LEU A 77 -2.81 -30.28 -22.98
CA LEU A 77 -2.31 -30.40 -24.34
C LEU A 77 -0.84 -29.99 -24.42
N ASN A 78 -0.16 -30.46 -25.46
CA ASN A 78 1.13 -29.87 -25.85
C ASN A 78 0.91 -28.40 -26.19
N ALA A 79 1.73 -27.52 -25.61
CA ALA A 79 1.70 -26.11 -25.96
C ALA A 79 1.99 -25.95 -27.46
N THR A 80 1.09 -25.26 -28.17
CA THR A 80 1.28 -24.91 -29.57
C THR A 80 2.17 -23.68 -29.68
N TYR A 81 2.80 -23.48 -30.83
CA TYR A 81 3.59 -22.27 -31.09
C TYR A 81 2.73 -20.99 -30.96
N GLU A 82 1.49 -21.03 -31.44
CA GLU A 82 0.53 -19.93 -31.31
C GLU A 82 0.19 -19.62 -29.85
N TYR A 83 -0.05 -20.65 -29.03
CA TYR A 83 -0.29 -20.48 -27.60
C TYR A 83 0.90 -19.79 -26.91
N LEU A 84 2.11 -20.29 -27.19
CA LEU A 84 3.34 -19.73 -26.61
C LEU A 84 3.58 -18.29 -27.03
N ILE A 85 3.32 -17.92 -28.29
CA ILE A 85 3.40 -16.52 -28.75
C ILE A 85 2.42 -15.65 -28.00
N ASN A 86 1.14 -16.05 -27.92
CA ASN A 86 0.11 -15.23 -27.27
C ASN A 86 0.43 -15.02 -25.79
N SER A 87 0.84 -16.07 -25.07
CA SER A 87 1.28 -15.95 -23.67
C SER A 87 2.51 -15.06 -23.52
N THR A 88 3.44 -15.10 -24.49
CA THR A 88 4.62 -14.22 -24.47
C THR A 88 4.22 -12.75 -24.66
N ILE A 89 3.32 -12.46 -25.60
CA ILE A 89 2.80 -11.11 -25.83
C ILE A 89 2.06 -10.57 -24.60
N GLU A 90 1.23 -11.39 -23.96
CA GLU A 90 0.52 -11.01 -22.73
C GLU A 90 1.51 -10.65 -21.61
N LEU A 91 2.54 -11.47 -21.43
CA LEU A 91 3.61 -11.21 -20.45
C LEU A 91 4.40 -9.95 -20.79
N GLU A 92 4.68 -9.67 -22.06
CA GLU A 92 5.36 -8.43 -22.48
C GLU A 92 4.51 -7.19 -22.17
N ILE A 93 3.21 -7.25 -22.44
CA ILE A 93 2.26 -6.17 -22.13
C ILE A 93 2.20 -5.93 -20.61
N GLU A 94 2.09 -7.00 -19.82
CA GLU A 94 2.08 -6.90 -18.36
C GLU A 94 3.40 -6.32 -17.82
N ASN A 95 4.53 -6.76 -18.37
CA ASN A 95 5.84 -6.21 -18.02
C ASN A 95 5.95 -4.70 -18.30
N VAL A 96 5.41 -4.23 -19.42
CA VAL A 96 5.36 -2.79 -19.72
C VAL A 96 4.51 -2.04 -18.69
N LYS A 97 3.31 -2.53 -18.39
CA LYS A 97 2.42 -1.93 -17.37
C LYS A 97 3.07 -1.88 -15.99
N LEU A 98 3.75 -2.94 -15.59
CA LEU A 98 4.46 -3.00 -14.31
C LEU A 98 5.64 -2.03 -14.29
N LYS A 99 6.40 -1.89 -15.38
CA LYS A 99 7.48 -0.90 -15.49
C LYS A 99 6.96 0.53 -15.38
N ASP A 100 5.83 0.83 -15.99
CA ASP A 100 5.20 2.16 -15.87
C ASP A 100 4.73 2.42 -14.44
N LYS A 101 4.10 1.42 -13.79
CA LYS A 101 3.70 1.54 -12.38
C LYS A 101 4.89 1.74 -11.44
N ILE A 102 6.02 1.08 -11.69
CA ILE A 102 7.25 1.30 -10.93
C ILE A 102 7.72 2.74 -11.10
N ARG A 103 7.75 3.27 -12.33
CA ARG A 103 8.14 4.66 -12.59
C ARG A 103 7.24 5.66 -11.86
N ASP A 104 5.93 5.44 -11.87
CA ASP A 104 4.98 6.32 -11.19
C ASP A 104 5.20 6.33 -9.67
N LEU A 105 5.42 5.14 -9.09
CA LEU A 105 5.72 5.00 -7.65
C LEU A 105 7.06 5.64 -7.28
N GLU A 106 8.08 5.55 -8.14
CA GLU A 106 9.36 6.23 -7.94
C GLU A 106 9.20 7.76 -7.93
N LEU A 107 8.39 8.31 -8.84
CA LEU A 107 8.09 9.75 -8.89
C LEU A 107 7.33 10.21 -7.65
N GLU A 108 6.33 9.45 -7.21
CA GLU A 108 5.57 9.73 -6.00
C GLU A 108 6.49 9.71 -4.76
N ASN A 109 7.35 8.70 -4.65
CA ASN A 109 8.28 8.58 -3.53
C ASN A 109 9.30 9.73 -3.49
N GLN A 110 9.80 10.17 -4.65
CA GLN A 110 10.64 11.37 -4.74
C GLN A 110 9.88 12.64 -4.32
N ASN A 111 8.59 12.74 -4.66
CA ASN A 111 7.76 13.88 -4.24
C ASN A 111 7.56 13.90 -2.73
N LEU A 112 7.16 12.78 -2.14
CA LEU A 112 6.99 12.63 -0.70
C LEU A 112 8.29 12.91 0.06
N THR A 113 9.42 12.47 -0.47
CA THR A 113 10.75 12.77 0.11
C THR A 113 11.04 14.27 0.13
N ARG A 114 10.69 15.00 -0.95
CA ARG A 114 10.86 16.47 -1.02
C ARG A 114 9.94 17.18 -0.03
N GLU A 115 8.68 16.77 0.06
CA GLU A 115 7.71 17.32 1.03
C GLU A 115 8.15 17.08 2.47
N LEU A 116 8.59 15.86 2.80
CA LEU A 116 9.11 15.53 4.13
C LEU A 116 10.29 16.44 4.51
N LYS A 117 11.23 16.64 3.58
CA LYS A 117 12.37 17.55 3.80
C LYS A 117 11.93 18.98 4.04
N HIS A 118 10.92 19.46 3.30
CA HIS A 118 10.34 20.78 3.50
C HIS A 118 9.75 20.92 4.92
N TYR A 119 8.93 19.98 5.36
CA TYR A 119 8.31 20.03 6.69
C TYR A 119 9.32 19.89 7.84
N ILE A 120 10.39 19.11 7.66
CA ILE A 120 11.49 19.04 8.63
C ILE A 120 12.14 20.43 8.81
N ASN A 121 12.44 21.12 7.71
CA ASN A 121 13.03 22.46 7.76
C ASN A 121 12.07 23.46 8.39
N LEU A 122 10.80 23.47 7.99
CA LEU A 122 9.77 24.35 8.57
C LEU A 122 9.63 24.13 10.08
N THR A 123 9.66 22.87 10.53
CA THR A 123 9.60 22.53 11.96
C THR A 123 10.82 23.07 12.72
N LYS A 124 12.01 23.01 12.12
CA LYS A 124 13.23 23.56 12.69
C LYS A 124 13.15 25.08 12.83
N ASP A 125 12.65 25.77 11.81
CA ASP A 125 12.51 27.22 11.79
C ASP A 125 11.50 27.68 12.85
N LEU A 126 10.34 27.04 12.92
CA LEU A 126 9.33 27.32 13.95
C LEU A 126 9.86 27.07 15.37
N ARG A 127 10.69 26.04 15.57
CA ARG A 127 11.32 25.78 16.86
C ARG A 127 12.30 26.87 17.26
N ASN A 128 13.07 27.38 16.29
CA ASN A 128 13.99 28.50 16.51
C ASN A 128 13.23 29.78 16.85
N GLU A 129 12.18 30.09 16.09
CA GLU A 129 11.32 31.25 16.34
C GLU A 129 10.68 31.19 17.72
N ASN A 130 10.13 30.04 18.12
CA ASN A 130 9.56 29.83 19.46
C ASN A 130 10.61 30.05 20.57
N THR A 131 11.86 29.63 20.34
CA THR A 131 12.96 29.85 21.29
C THR A 131 13.29 31.33 21.43
N ILE A 132 13.31 32.08 20.33
CA ILE A 132 13.51 33.53 20.33
C ILE A 132 12.37 34.23 21.06
N LEU A 133 11.12 33.90 20.75
CA LEU A 133 9.95 34.48 21.40
C LEU A 133 9.95 34.22 22.92
N LYS A 134 10.31 33.01 23.35
CA LYS A 134 10.46 32.70 24.78
C LYS A 134 11.52 33.56 25.48
N ARG A 135 12.63 33.84 24.80
CA ARG A 135 13.66 34.75 25.33
C ARG A 135 13.11 36.18 25.44
N ASN A 136 12.49 36.69 24.37
CA ASN A 136 11.91 38.02 24.37
C ASN A 136 10.86 38.20 25.48
N ILE A 137 10.02 37.19 25.74
CA ILE A 137 9.05 37.21 26.84
C ILE A 137 9.75 37.31 28.20
N ARG A 138 10.86 36.60 28.40
CA ARG A 138 11.65 36.68 29.64
C ARG A 138 12.23 38.08 29.82
N ASP A 139 12.89 38.59 28.78
CA ASP A 139 13.54 39.91 28.83
C ASP A 139 12.51 41.03 29.10
N LEU A 140 11.31 40.92 28.53
CA LEU A 140 10.21 41.85 28.80
C LEU A 140 9.69 41.75 30.24
N ARG A 141 9.61 40.54 30.81
CA ARG A 141 9.23 40.36 32.22
C ARG A 141 10.24 40.98 33.16
N ASP A 142 11.53 40.72 32.93
CA ASP A 142 12.61 41.28 33.75
C ASP A 142 12.58 42.83 33.70
N LYS A 143 12.28 43.40 32.52
CA LYS A 143 12.11 44.85 32.36
C LYS A 143 10.89 45.39 33.11
N ILE A 144 9.76 44.69 33.08
CA ILE A 144 8.56 45.05 33.85
C ILE A 144 8.85 45.04 35.35
N ASP A 145 9.55 44.02 35.84
CA ASP A 145 9.90 43.90 37.26
C ASP A 145 10.84 45.02 37.71
N SER A 146 11.83 45.39 36.89
CA SER A 146 12.69 46.55 37.15
C SER A 146 11.91 47.86 37.25
N LEU A 147 11.02 48.12 36.27
CA LEU A 147 10.19 49.33 36.25
C LEU A 147 9.25 49.39 37.46
N ASN A 148 8.66 48.26 37.86
CA ASN A 148 7.84 48.19 39.05
C ASN A 148 8.63 48.53 40.33
N GLY A 149 9.89 48.08 40.41
CA GLY A 149 10.80 48.44 41.49
C GLY A 149 11.12 49.93 41.53
N GLU A 150 11.37 50.56 40.38
CA GLU A 150 11.57 52.01 40.27
C GLU A 150 10.32 52.80 40.69
N ILE A 151 9.13 52.38 40.24
CA ILE A 151 7.85 52.99 40.63
C ILE A 151 7.64 52.90 42.15
N ALA A 152 7.98 51.77 42.78
CA ALA A 152 7.87 51.61 44.22
C ALA A 152 8.77 52.61 44.98
N LYS A 153 10.03 52.75 44.56
CA LYS A 153 10.97 53.74 45.13
C LYS A 153 10.46 55.17 44.99
N LEU A 154 10.01 55.55 43.79
CA LEU A 154 9.46 56.88 43.53
C LEU A 154 8.23 57.18 44.40
N LYS A 155 7.36 56.17 44.64
CA LYS A 155 6.22 56.32 45.55
C LYS A 155 6.66 56.56 47.00
N GLU A 156 7.69 55.88 47.47
CA GLU A 156 8.24 56.09 48.81
C GLU A 156 8.86 57.48 48.96
N ASP A 157 9.66 57.92 47.98
CA ASP A 157 10.28 59.25 47.97
C ASP A 157 9.22 60.36 47.99
N LEU A 158 8.15 60.20 47.20
CA LEU A 158 7.04 61.15 47.17
C LEU A 158 6.32 61.22 48.52
N LYS A 159 6.15 60.07 49.21
CA LYS A 159 5.58 60.02 50.56
C LYS A 159 6.45 60.75 51.58
N ARG A 160 7.78 60.59 51.52
CA ARG A 160 8.74 61.29 52.39
C ARG A 160 8.68 62.79 52.17
N LEU A 161 8.80 63.25 50.91
CA LEU A 161 8.70 64.66 50.55
C LEU A 161 7.40 65.31 51.03
N LYS A 162 6.27 64.59 50.92
CA LYS A 162 4.98 65.08 51.39
C LYS A 162 4.95 65.23 52.92
N SER A 163 5.58 64.31 53.65
CA SER A 163 5.70 64.40 55.11
C SER A 163 6.60 65.57 55.51
N ASP A 164 7.76 65.73 54.86
CA ASP A 164 8.71 66.80 55.15
C ASP A 164 8.08 68.17 54.91
N LYS A 165 7.34 68.33 53.81
CA LYS A 165 6.57 69.55 53.53
C LYS A 165 5.56 69.85 54.65
N SER A 166 4.81 68.85 55.12
CA SER A 166 3.82 69.05 56.19
C SER A 166 4.43 69.44 57.54
N ASN A 167 5.71 69.14 57.77
CA ASN A 167 6.42 69.52 58.99
C ASN A 167 7.02 70.94 58.93
N LEU A 168 7.03 71.56 57.75
CA LEU A 168 7.58 72.89 57.49
C LEU A 168 6.50 73.99 57.41
N GLU A 169 5.22 73.61 57.33
CA GLU A 169 4.03 74.49 57.36
C GLU A 169 3.46 74.55 58.79
#